data_AF-A0A3M1MNC1-F1
#
_entry.id   AF-A0A3M1MNC1-F1
#
_cell.length_a   1.000
_cell.length_b   1.000
_cell.length_c   1.000
_cell.angle_alpha   90.00
_cell.angle_beta   90.00
_cell.angle_gamma   90.00
#
_symmetry.space_group_name_H-M   'P 1'
#
loop_
_entity.id
_entity.type
_entity.pdbx_description
1 polymer ?
#
loop_
_entity_poly.entity_id
_entity_poly.type
_entity_poly.pdbx_seq_one_letter_code
_entity_poly.pdbx_strand_id
1 'polypeptide(L)'
;MLEQHFDVEVVQAHTLQDTLEKLRQEQFDLVLINRKLDIDYSDGTRILEAIKADPQISSVPVMLITNYPEHQQRAIELGALPGFGKLALSAPETIERLSAVLSA
;
A
#
# COMPACT_ATOMS: atom_id res chain seq x y z
N MET A 1 -12.43 -8.28 -1.19
CA MET A 1 -12.11 -7.63 -2.49
C MET A 1 -10.86 -8.26 -3.09
N LEU A 2 -9.67 -8.14 -2.46
CA LEU A 2 -8.44 -8.70 -3.03
C LEU A 2 -8.53 -10.22 -3.24
N GLU A 3 -8.81 -10.98 -2.18
CA GLU A 3 -8.97 -12.44 -2.22
C GLU A 3 -10.16 -12.91 -3.10
N GLN A 4 -11.04 -11.99 -3.52
CA GLN A 4 -12.15 -12.32 -4.43
C GLN A 4 -11.75 -12.22 -5.90
N HIS A 5 -10.68 -11.48 -6.21
CA HIS A 5 -10.24 -11.21 -7.59
C HIS A 5 -8.83 -11.75 -7.88
N PHE A 6 -8.04 -12.04 -6.85
CA PHE A 6 -6.66 -12.48 -6.95
C PHE A 6 -6.41 -13.66 -6.00
N ASP A 7 -5.50 -14.55 -6.39
CA ASP A 7 -4.98 -15.61 -5.53
C ASP A 7 -3.85 -15.02 -4.68
N VAL A 8 -4.21 -14.44 -3.53
CA VAL A 8 -3.28 -13.70 -2.66
C VAL A 8 -3.50 -14.08 -1.21
N GLU A 9 -2.43 -14.00 -0.43
CA GLU A 9 -2.49 -14.00 1.03
C GLU A 9 -2.44 -12.56 1.54
N VAL A 10 -3.33 -12.22 2.48
CA VAL A 10 -3.39 -10.87 3.05
C VAL A 10 -2.89 -10.88 4.50
N VAL A 11 -1.74 -10.26 4.72
CA VAL A 11 -1.20 -10.00 6.06
C VAL A 11 -1.56 -8.59 6.50
N GLN A 12 -2.19 -8.44 7.65
CA GLN A 12 -2.55 -7.13 8.21
C GLN A 12 -1.40 -6.56 9.04
N ALA A 13 -1.12 -5.27 8.88
CA ALA A 13 -0.24 -4.52 9.77
C ALA A 13 -0.96 -3.28 10.32
N HIS A 14 -0.76 -2.97 11.60
CA HIS A 14 -1.55 -1.95 12.31
C HIS A 14 -0.79 -0.65 12.57
N THR A 15 0.54 -0.72 12.72
CA THR A 15 1.38 0.43 13.06
C THR A 15 2.60 0.48 12.16
N LEU A 16 3.33 1.60 12.21
CA LEU A 16 4.63 1.74 11.53
C LEU A 16 5.58 0.62 11.92
N GLN A 17 5.78 0.39 13.22
CA GLN A 17 6.74 -0.60 13.71
C GLN A 17 6.35 -2.01 13.28
N ASP A 18 5.08 -2.38 13.43
CA ASP A 18 4.54 -3.68 13.01
C ASP A 18 4.72 -3.90 11.50
N THR A 19 4.48 -2.86 10.69
CA THR A 19 4.69 -2.92 9.23
C THR A 19 6.15 -3.18 8.88
N LEU A 20 7.08 -2.45 9.49
CA LEU A 20 8.51 -2.61 9.22
C LEU A 20 9.05 -3.95 9.71
N GLU A 21 8.57 -4.45 10.85
CA GLU A 21 8.95 -5.76 11.37
C GLU A 21 8.54 -6.88 10.41
N LYS A 22 7.28 -6.86 9.93
CA LYS A 22 6.78 -7.83 8.94
C LYS A 22 7.55 -7.79 7.62
N LEU A 23 7.73 -6.59 7.04
CA LEU A 23 8.45 -6.42 5.78
C LEU A 23 9.91 -6.88 5.83
N ARG A 24 10.54 -6.88 7.01
CA ARG A 24 11.91 -7.38 7.19
C ARG A 24 11.98 -8.89 7.43
N GLN A 25 10.88 -9.51 7.87
CA GLN A 25 10.81 -10.93 8.15
C GLN A 25 10.46 -11.75 6.91
N GLU A 26 9.60 -11.22 6.04
CA GLU A 26 9.16 -11.89 4.82
C GLU A 26 9.01 -10.92 3.65
N GLN A 27 8.98 -11.46 2.43
CA GLN A 27 8.81 -10.68 1.21
C GLN A 27 7.33 -10.53 0.88
N PHE A 28 6.97 -9.37 0.34
CA PHE A 28 5.61 -9.06 -0.09
C PHE A 28 5.65 -8.52 -1.52
N ASP A 29 4.64 -8.84 -2.31
CA ASP A 29 4.52 -8.34 -3.69
C ASP A 29 3.93 -6.92 -3.74
N LEU A 30 3.16 -6.53 -2.72
CA LEU A 30 2.51 -5.23 -2.64
C LEU A 30 2.17 -4.85 -1.19
N VAL A 31 2.45 -3.60 -0.82
CA VAL A 31 1.97 -2.99 0.42
C VAL A 31 0.86 -1.98 0.11
N LEU A 32 -0.30 -2.18 0.74
CA LEU A 32 -1.41 -1.24 0.67
C LEU A 32 -1.50 -0.43 1.97
N ILE A 33 -1.41 0.90 1.86
CA ILE A 33 -1.39 1.79 3.04
C ILE A 33 -2.62 2.69 3.04
N ASN A 34 -3.45 2.63 4.06
CA ASN A 34 -4.48 3.65 4.28
C ASN A 34 -3.83 5.00 4.63
N ARG A 35 -4.25 6.09 3.96
CA ARG A 35 -3.72 7.44 4.28
C ARG A 35 -3.91 7.84 5.74
N LYS A 36 -5.04 7.47 6.34
CA LYS A 36 -5.27 7.58 7.78
C LYS A 36 -5.42 6.18 8.35
N LEU A 37 -4.57 5.85 9.32
CA LEU A 37 -4.62 4.54 9.97
C LEU A 37 -5.83 4.47 10.88
N ASP A 38 -6.51 3.32 10.88
CA ASP A 38 -7.76 3.16 11.63
C ASP A 38 -7.52 3.07 13.15
N ILE A 39 -6.31 2.73 13.59
CA ILE A 39 -5.96 2.55 15.00
C ILE A 39 -5.79 3.89 15.76
N ASP A 40 -5.21 4.90 15.12
CA ASP A 40 -4.79 6.14 15.79
C ASP A 40 -4.91 7.41 14.93
N TYR A 41 -5.43 7.29 13.71
CA TYR A 41 -5.55 8.39 12.74
C TYR A 41 -4.22 9.03 12.32
N SER A 42 -3.10 8.34 12.58
CA SER A 42 -1.78 8.75 12.08
C SER A 42 -1.73 8.71 10.56
N ASP A 43 -0.75 9.44 10.00
CA ASP A 43 -0.60 9.54 8.56
C ASP A 43 0.20 8.37 7.98
N GLY A 44 -0.44 7.55 7.17
CA GLY A 44 0.18 6.39 6.52
C GLY A 44 1.33 6.77 5.58
N THR A 45 1.42 8.02 5.13
CA THR A 45 2.59 8.48 4.36
C THR A 45 3.91 8.35 5.13
N ARG A 46 3.88 8.37 6.48
CA ARG A 46 5.07 8.08 7.30
C ARG A 46 5.57 6.65 7.16
N ILE A 47 4.65 5.70 6.95
CA ILE A 47 5.00 4.31 6.69
C ILE A 47 5.65 4.19 5.30
N LEU A 48 5.08 4.85 4.29
CA LEU A 48 5.68 4.91 2.96
C LEU A 48 7.10 5.50 2.99
N GLU A 49 7.30 6.64 3.67
CA GLU A 49 8.62 7.26 3.83
C GLU A 49 9.62 6.28 4.48
N ALA A 50 9.21 5.59 5.55
CA ALA A 50 10.06 4.64 6.25
C ALA A 50 10.42 3.41 5.40
N ILE A 51 9.46 2.86 4.66
CA ILE A 51 9.72 1.75 3.72
C ILE A 51 10.73 2.18 2.67
N LYS A 52 10.53 3.35 2.06
CA LYS A 52 11.40 3.82 0.96
C LYS A 52 12.78 4.26 1.44
N ALA A 53 12.94 4.61 2.72
CA ALA A 53 14.22 4.91 3.33
C ALA A 53 15.03 3.67 3.74
N ASP A 54 14.40 2.50 3.86
CA ASP A 54 15.06 1.26 4.31
C ASP A 54 15.54 0.42 3.11
N PRO A 55 16.87 0.27 2.88
CA PRO A 55 17.40 -0.45 1.73
C PRO A 55 16.95 -1.91 1.64
N GLN A 56 16.61 -2.56 2.77
CA GLN A 56 16.20 -3.96 2.78
C GLN A 56 14.81 -4.17 2.17
N ILE A 57 13.93 -3.17 2.29
CA ILE A 57 12.50 -3.29 1.95
C ILE A 57 12.04 -2.21 0.94
N SER A 58 12.89 -1.23 0.61
CA SER A 58 12.56 -0.11 -0.29
C SER A 58 12.06 -0.51 -1.68
N SER A 59 12.45 -1.70 -2.16
CA SER A 59 12.04 -2.26 -3.45
C SER A 59 10.58 -2.69 -3.50
N VAL A 60 9.93 -2.93 -2.35
CA VAL A 60 8.54 -3.38 -2.33
C VAL A 60 7.62 -2.34 -2.99
N PRO A 61 6.72 -2.75 -3.90
CA PRO A 61 5.68 -1.88 -4.42
C PRO A 61 4.76 -1.41 -3.29
N VAL A 62 4.44 -0.11 -3.28
CA VAL A 62 3.53 0.47 -2.29
C VAL A 62 2.44 1.25 -3.01
N MET A 63 1.19 1.09 -2.62
CA MET A 63 0.07 1.92 -3.07
C MET A 63 -0.62 2.57 -1.87
N LEU A 64 -0.89 3.88 -1.97
CA LEU A 64 -1.69 4.60 -0.99
C LEU A 64 -3.18 4.44 -1.30
N ILE A 65 -3.98 4.16 -0.27
CA ILE A 65 -5.45 4.14 -0.33
C ILE A 65 -5.98 5.47 0.17
N THR A 66 -6.48 6.31 -0.75
CA THR A 66 -7.04 7.63 -0.45
C THR A 66 -7.99 8.10 -1.56
N ASN A 67 -9.11 8.74 -1.19
CA ASN A 67 -10.01 9.38 -2.15
C ASN A 67 -9.54 10.79 -2.56
N TYR A 68 -8.45 11.28 -1.98
CA TYR A 68 -7.95 12.64 -2.15
C TYR A 68 -6.80 12.69 -3.17
N PRO A 69 -6.98 13.30 -4.35
CA PRO A 69 -5.97 13.33 -5.41
C PRO A 69 -4.63 13.95 -4.98
N GLU A 70 -4.66 14.99 -4.14
CA GLU A 70 -3.45 15.66 -3.65
C GLU A 70 -2.57 14.72 -2.79
N HIS A 71 -3.21 13.84 -2.01
CA HIS A 71 -2.49 12.84 -1.21
C HIS A 71 -2.00 11.69 -2.08
N GLN A 72 -2.74 11.34 -3.13
CA GLN A 72 -2.31 10.34 -4.10
C GLN A 72 -1.06 10.80 -4.85
N GLN A 73 -1.06 12.05 -5.33
CA GLN A 73 0.07 12.66 -6.01
C GLN A 73 1.30 12.70 -5.10
N ARG A 74 1.11 13.12 -3.83
CA ARG A 74 2.21 13.15 -2.85
C ARG A 74 2.82 11.77 -2.60
N ALA A 75 2.02 10.71 -2.55
CA ALA A 75 2.54 9.36 -2.39
C ALA A 75 3.38 8.92 -3.60
N ILE A 76 2.96 9.27 -4.82
CA ILE A 76 3.71 8.97 -6.04
C ILE A 76 5.07 9.67 -6.02
N GLU A 77 5.12 10.94 -5.62
CA GLU A 77 6.39 11.69 -5.45
C GLU A 77 7.34 11.05 -4.42
N LEU A 78 6.78 10.34 -3.43
CA LEU A 78 7.54 9.60 -2.43
C LEU A 78 7.96 8.19 -2.90
N GLY A 79 7.63 7.80 -4.14
CA GLY A 79 8.01 6.51 -4.72
C GLY A 79 6.96 5.40 -4.57
N ALA A 80 5.71 5.75 -4.26
CA ALA A 80 4.59 4.82 -4.38
C ALA A 80 4.15 4.66 -5.85
N LEU A 81 3.57 3.50 -6.16
CA LEU A 81 2.78 3.34 -7.37
C LEU A 81 1.46 4.12 -7.26
N PRO A 82 0.81 4.43 -8.40
CA PRO A 82 -0.55 4.95 -8.40
C PRO A 82 -1.51 3.99 -7.67
N GLY A 83 -2.03 4.45 -6.53
CA GLY A 83 -3.03 3.75 -5.73
C GLY A 83 -4.45 4.10 -6.13
N PHE A 84 -5.38 4.03 -5.18
CA PHE A 84 -6.81 4.15 -5.45
C PHE A 84 -7.60 4.65 -4.24
N GLY A 85 -8.82 5.13 -4.50
CA GLY A 85 -9.75 5.55 -3.47
C GLY A 85 -10.50 4.38 -2.84
N LYS A 86 -10.90 4.54 -1.57
CA LYS A 86 -11.82 3.61 -0.90
C LYS A 86 -13.15 3.46 -1.66
N LEU A 87 -13.60 4.53 -2.33
CA LEU A 87 -14.82 4.49 -3.16
C LEU A 87 -14.64 3.73 -4.48
N ALA A 88 -13.39 3.53 -4.92
CA ALA A 88 -13.03 2.88 -6.16
C ALA A 88 -12.51 1.44 -5.96
N LEU A 89 -12.61 0.87 -4.75
CA LEU A 89 -12.10 -0.47 -4.43
C LEU A 89 -12.58 -1.56 -5.40
N SER A 90 -13.80 -1.45 -5.92
CA SER A 90 -14.37 -2.41 -6.88
C SER A 90 -14.47 -1.86 -8.29
N ALA A 91 -13.85 -0.70 -8.56
CA ALA A 91 -13.81 -0.15 -9.90
C ALA A 91 -12.89 -1.02 -10.79
N PRO A 92 -13.28 -1.30 -12.04
CA PRO A 92 -12.46 -2.08 -12.98
C PRO A 92 -11.02 -1.57 -13.10
N GLU A 93 -10.84 -0.24 -13.10
CA GLU A 93 -9.51 0.38 -13.20
C GLU A 93 -8.62 0.09 -11.98
N THR A 94 -9.20 -0.09 -10.79
CA THR A 94 -8.44 -0.48 -9.59
C THR A 94 -8.00 -1.94 -9.69
N ILE A 95 -8.89 -2.81 -10.17
CA ILE A 95 -8.57 -4.22 -10.41
C ILE A 95 -7.47 -4.35 -11.46
N GLU A 96 -7.53 -3.57 -12.55
CA GLU A 96 -6.49 -3.55 -13.59
C GLU A 96 -5.12 -3.13 -13.03
N ARG A 97 -5.07 -2.04 -12.23
CA ARG A 97 -3.83 -1.59 -11.58
C ARG A 97 -3.26 -2.63 -10.62
N LEU A 98 -4.12 -3.30 -9.85
CA LEU A 98 -3.71 -4.36 -8.93
C LEU A 98 -3.18 -5.58 -9.70
N SER A 99 -3.83 -5.97 -10.81
CA SER A 99 -3.40 -7.10 -11.66
C SER A 99 -2.01 -6.89 -12.25
N ALA A 100 -1.67 -5.65 -12.62
CA ALA A 100 -0.35 -5.32 -13.15
C ALA A 100 0.80 -5.53 -12.13
N VAL A 101 0.49 -5.63 -10.83
CA VAL A 101 1.47 -5.86 -9.77
C VAL A 101 1.38 -7.27 -9.20
N LEU A 102 0.16 -7.79 -9.00
CA LEU A 102 -0.09 -9.06 -8.32
C LEU A 102 -0.15 -10.27 -9.27
N SER A 103 -0.13 -10.06 -10.59
CA SER A 103 -0.15 -11.14 -11.60
C SER A 103 1.21 -11.37 -12.26
N ALA A 104 2.29 -10.85 -11.66
CA ALA A 104 3.67 -11.02 -12.12
C ALA A 104 4.31 -12.29 -11.55
#